data_AF-A0A6P1BCV1-F1
#
_entry.id   AF-A0A6P1BCV1-F1
#
_cell.length_a   1.000
_cell.length_b   1.000
_cell.length_c   1.000
_cell.angle_alpha   90.00
_cell.angle_beta   90.00
_cell.angle_gamma   90.00
#
_symmetry.space_group_name_H-M   'P 1'
#
loop_
_entity.id
_entity.type
_entity.pdbx_description
1 polymer ?
#
loop_
_entity_poly.entity_id
_entity_poly.type
_entity_poly.pdbx_seq_one_letter_code
_entity_poly.pdbx_strand_id
1 'polypeptide(L)'
;MVGPWLAPAKRADVVVIGAGFTGLSAALVLARAGRHVVLVDAGAPGFGASTRNGGQVGSGNQKFPVKSLIQMKGERKAVELLREGVEMLDGLDALIRRERIECSFARCGRFRGAMRPKHYERMAREMEDLRRYVGVESCMITRSEQRSEIGSNLFHGGSLLPNDASLHPGKYHAGLLERVIQAGVAVHGDAPVHGITSERTEHTLHFDGFTIQARDVLVATNGYTKNVGAYFKKRIVPIRSAQITTETIPAQLFDQLMPRRRVYGNSNRVFFYFRPAPDDNRLIWGGRANHFTGDTALAAYSHLARDVLRTFPELRDVRVSYAWSGLIGYTFDEFPHLGRTPDGIHYAMGYCGTGVSRSTHFGRKIALRMLGDKEGRSAFDELTFPSHMLHAVARPAIPAIEAWYRTRDLTGL
;
A
#
# COMPACT_ATOMS: atom_id res chain seq x y z
N MET A 1 3.63 1.37 -26.10
CA MET A 1 2.30 0.77 -26.35
C MET A 1 2.16 -0.46 -25.46
N VAL A 2 1.05 -0.57 -24.71
CA VAL A 2 0.67 -1.83 -24.05
C VAL A 2 -0.13 -2.60 -25.09
N GLY A 3 0.43 -3.68 -25.62
CA GLY A 3 -0.16 -4.46 -26.71
C GLY A 3 0.42 -5.88 -26.74
N PRO A 4 -0.14 -6.78 -27.58
CA PRO A 4 0.29 -8.18 -27.64
C PRO A 4 1.79 -8.28 -27.87
N TRP A 5 2.43 -9.25 -27.21
CA TRP A 5 3.88 -9.42 -27.24
C TRP A 5 4.34 -10.12 -28.51
N LEU A 6 4.30 -9.41 -29.64
CA LEU A 6 4.50 -9.99 -30.97
C LEU A 6 5.94 -10.44 -31.25
N ALA A 7 6.93 -9.85 -30.57
CA ALA A 7 8.34 -10.19 -30.71
C ALA A 7 9.06 -10.13 -29.35
N PRO A 8 9.04 -11.21 -28.56
CA PRO A 8 9.70 -11.23 -27.27
C PRO A 8 11.21 -11.14 -27.39
N ALA A 9 11.81 -10.24 -26.59
CA ALA A 9 13.25 -10.14 -26.46
C ALA A 9 13.79 -11.45 -25.87
N LYS A 10 14.80 -12.04 -26.50
CA LYS A 10 15.44 -13.26 -25.97
C LYS A 10 16.26 -13.00 -24.71
N ARG A 11 16.78 -11.77 -24.57
CA ARG A 11 17.69 -11.34 -23.50
C ARG A 11 17.37 -9.93 -22.99
N ALA A 12 17.54 -9.72 -21.70
CA ALA A 12 17.45 -8.41 -21.04
C ALA A 12 18.52 -8.26 -19.95
N ASP A 13 18.88 -7.02 -19.59
CA ASP A 13 19.70 -6.81 -18.40
C ASP A 13 18.89 -7.14 -17.14
N VAL A 14 17.65 -6.64 -17.11
CA VAL A 14 16.75 -6.82 -15.98
C VAL A 14 15.34 -7.19 -16.46
N VAL A 15 14.76 -8.21 -15.85
CA VAL A 15 13.30 -8.47 -15.96
C VAL A 15 12.60 -8.12 -14.65
N VAL A 16 11.60 -7.25 -14.72
CA VAL A 16 10.78 -6.82 -13.59
C VAL A 16 9.41 -7.48 -13.68
N ILE A 17 9.03 -8.26 -12.66
CA ILE A 17 7.75 -8.98 -12.60
C ILE A 17 6.77 -8.21 -11.70
N GLY A 18 5.75 -7.63 -12.31
CA GLY A 18 4.67 -6.87 -11.69
C GLY A 18 4.72 -5.38 -12.04
N ALA A 19 3.74 -4.90 -12.82
CA ALA A 19 3.59 -3.50 -13.24
C ALA A 19 2.83 -2.64 -12.22
N GLY A 20 3.01 -2.94 -10.93
CA GLY A 20 2.57 -2.07 -9.84
C GLY A 20 3.58 -0.97 -9.52
N PHE A 21 3.29 -0.16 -8.50
CA PHE A 21 4.14 0.96 -8.08
C PHE A 21 5.61 0.57 -7.83
N THR A 22 5.85 -0.60 -7.22
CA THR A 22 7.21 -1.11 -6.97
C THR A 22 7.96 -1.36 -8.27
N GLY A 23 7.36 -2.12 -9.20
CA GLY A 23 8.00 -2.48 -10.45
C GLY A 23 8.21 -1.28 -11.35
N LEU A 24 7.22 -0.38 -11.46
CA LEU A 24 7.35 0.84 -12.25
C LEU A 24 8.43 1.79 -11.67
N SER A 25 8.46 1.97 -10.35
CA SER A 25 9.50 2.80 -9.70
C SER A 25 10.90 2.23 -9.93
N ALA A 26 11.06 0.91 -9.81
CA ALA A 26 12.34 0.25 -10.06
C ALA A 26 12.76 0.35 -11.54
N ALA A 27 11.85 0.04 -12.46
CA ALA A 27 12.12 0.07 -13.90
C ALA A 27 12.52 1.47 -14.38
N LEU A 28 11.88 2.53 -13.87
CA LEU A 28 12.24 3.91 -14.21
C LEU A 28 13.69 4.23 -13.82
N VAL A 29 14.11 3.83 -12.61
CA VAL A 29 15.48 4.04 -12.12
C VAL A 29 16.48 3.24 -12.95
N LEU A 30 16.21 1.96 -13.19
CA LEU A 30 17.09 1.07 -13.94
C LEU A 30 17.27 1.53 -15.40
N ALA A 31 16.19 1.90 -16.07
CA ALA A 31 16.21 2.35 -17.46
C ALA A 31 17.00 3.66 -17.63
N ARG A 32 16.82 4.62 -16.71
CA ARG A 32 17.60 5.87 -16.71
C ARG A 32 19.08 5.68 -16.41
N ALA A 33 19.44 4.58 -15.75
CA ALA A 33 20.82 4.15 -15.57
C ALA A 33 21.37 3.37 -16.79
N GLY A 34 20.63 3.34 -17.91
CA GLY A 34 21.05 2.71 -19.17
C GLY A 34 20.85 1.20 -19.22
N ARG A 35 20.08 0.59 -18.31
CA ARG A 35 19.78 -0.85 -18.35
C ARG A 35 18.69 -1.14 -19.38
N HIS A 36 18.85 -2.24 -20.12
CA HIS A 36 17.77 -2.82 -20.92
C HIS A 36 16.78 -3.54 -20.01
N VAL A 37 15.64 -2.91 -19.75
CA VAL A 37 14.60 -3.40 -18.82
C VAL A 37 13.39 -3.91 -19.59
N VAL A 38 12.97 -5.14 -19.28
CA VAL A 38 11.68 -5.69 -19.68
C VAL A 38 10.80 -5.78 -18.43
N LEU A 39 9.64 -5.14 -18.46
CA LEU A 39 8.67 -5.17 -17.37
C LEU A 39 7.43 -5.95 -17.81
N VAL A 40 7.05 -6.96 -17.03
CA VAL A 40 5.93 -7.85 -17.34
C VAL A 40 4.89 -7.84 -16.23
N ASP A 41 3.62 -7.99 -16.59
CA ASP A 41 2.51 -8.21 -15.66
C ASP A 41 1.65 -9.37 -16.14
N ALA A 42 1.13 -10.16 -15.20
CA ALA A 42 0.28 -11.30 -15.52
C ALA A 42 -1.11 -10.90 -16.04
N GLY A 43 -1.52 -9.64 -15.84
CA GLY A 43 -2.72 -9.07 -16.44
C GLY A 43 -2.46 -7.67 -16.98
N ALA A 44 -3.51 -6.87 -17.10
CA ALA A 44 -3.38 -5.46 -17.47
C ALA A 44 -2.50 -4.70 -16.45
N PRO A 45 -1.50 -3.89 -16.89
CA PRO A 45 -0.65 -3.13 -16.00
C PRO A 45 -1.45 -2.29 -15.00
N GLY A 46 -1.16 -2.46 -13.71
CA GLY A 46 -1.82 -1.73 -12.64
C GLY A 46 -3.12 -2.36 -12.11
N PHE A 47 -3.63 -3.45 -12.70
CA PHE A 47 -4.89 -4.11 -12.28
C PHE A 47 -4.91 -4.52 -10.80
N GLY A 48 -3.75 -4.75 -10.19
CA GLY A 48 -3.61 -5.14 -8.79
C GLY A 48 -3.84 -4.02 -7.77
N ALA A 49 -3.16 -4.13 -6.62
CA ALA A 49 -3.35 -3.22 -5.48
C ALA A 49 -3.05 -1.74 -5.80
N SER A 50 -2.17 -1.48 -6.76
CA SER A 50 -1.68 -0.12 -7.05
C SER A 50 -2.77 0.83 -7.57
N THR A 51 -3.75 0.37 -8.34
CA THR A 51 -4.85 1.23 -8.80
C THR A 51 -6.11 1.12 -7.93
N ARG A 52 -6.16 0.11 -7.05
CA ARG A 52 -7.35 -0.26 -6.26
C ARG A 52 -7.28 0.08 -4.78
N ASN A 53 -6.24 0.76 -4.32
CA ASN A 53 -6.08 1.17 -2.92
C ASN A 53 -6.77 2.51 -2.63
N GLY A 54 -6.79 2.92 -1.35
CA GLY A 54 -7.44 4.16 -0.91
C GLY A 54 -6.67 5.45 -1.21
N GLY A 55 -5.45 5.38 -1.76
CA GLY A 55 -4.64 6.56 -2.11
C GLY A 55 -4.11 7.38 -0.93
N GLN A 56 -4.37 6.95 0.30
CA GLN A 56 -3.89 7.66 1.49
C GLN A 56 -2.41 7.35 1.74
N VAL A 57 -1.64 8.37 2.10
CA VAL A 57 -0.20 8.26 2.36
C VAL A 57 0.07 8.85 3.75
N GLY A 58 0.73 8.08 4.61
CA GLY A 58 1.04 8.49 5.97
C GLY A 58 2.50 8.85 6.16
N SER A 59 2.78 9.81 7.03
CA SER A 59 4.11 10.15 7.54
C SER A 59 4.42 9.32 8.78
N GLY A 60 5.60 8.69 8.84
CA GLY A 60 6.23 8.16 10.06
C GLY A 60 5.55 7.02 10.82
N ASN A 61 4.27 6.73 10.57
CA ASN A 61 3.52 5.67 11.22
C ASN A 61 3.91 4.31 10.64
N GLN A 62 4.73 3.57 11.39
CA GLN A 62 4.81 2.12 11.24
C GLN A 62 3.52 1.50 11.79
N LYS A 63 3.26 0.24 11.42
CA LYS A 63 2.13 -0.51 11.99
C LYS A 63 2.22 -0.64 13.51
N PHE A 64 3.44 -0.53 14.04
CA PHE A 64 3.75 -0.66 15.47
C PHE A 64 3.89 0.71 16.14
N PRO A 65 3.40 0.86 17.38
CA PRO A 65 3.78 1.99 18.24
C PRO A 65 5.30 2.08 18.40
N VAL A 66 5.82 3.29 18.56
CA VAL A 66 7.27 3.56 18.68
C VAL A 66 7.92 2.71 19.77
N LYS A 67 7.35 2.68 20.98
CA LYS A 67 7.87 1.87 22.09
C LYS A 67 7.89 0.37 21.79
N SER A 68 6.87 -0.16 21.12
CA SER A 68 6.86 -1.56 20.68
C SER A 68 7.96 -1.83 19.67
N LEU A 69 8.22 -0.90 18.74
CA LEU A 69 9.30 -1.03 17.77
C LEU A 69 10.68 -1.02 18.45
N ILE A 70 10.89 -0.14 19.42
CA ILE A 70 12.11 -0.08 20.25
C ILE A 70 12.31 -1.40 20.98
N GLN A 71 11.26 -1.96 21.60
CA GLN A 71 11.35 -3.24 22.30
C GLN A 71 11.72 -4.39 21.36
N MET A 72 11.19 -4.40 20.13
CA MET A 72 11.44 -5.49 19.16
C MET A 72 12.81 -5.40 18.47
N LYS A 73 13.34 -4.20 18.22
CA LYS A 73 14.49 -3.97 17.33
C LYS A 73 15.65 -3.21 17.97
N GLY A 74 15.48 -2.72 19.19
CA GLY A 74 16.37 -1.75 19.81
C GLY A 74 16.13 -0.33 19.28
N GLU A 75 16.48 0.66 20.09
CA GLU A 75 16.15 2.07 19.81
C GLU A 75 16.74 2.57 18.49
N ARG A 76 18.04 2.32 18.24
CA ARG A 76 18.71 2.76 17.02
C ARG A 76 17.98 2.30 15.75
N LYS A 77 17.73 0.99 15.62
CA LYS A 77 17.07 0.42 14.45
C LYS A 77 15.61 0.88 14.35
N ALA A 78 14.91 1.01 15.47
CA ALA A 78 13.55 1.53 15.50
C ALA A 78 13.47 2.95 14.95
N VAL A 79 14.38 3.84 15.38
CA VAL A 79 14.46 5.21 14.89
C VAL A 79 14.82 5.26 13.40
N GLU A 80 15.75 4.43 12.94
CA GLU A 80 16.10 4.33 11.50
C GLU A 80 14.88 3.94 10.65
N LEU A 81 14.12 2.92 11.07
CA LEU A 81 12.90 2.46 10.38
C LEU A 81 11.82 3.55 10.36
N LEU A 82 11.66 4.29 11.46
CA LEU A 82 10.69 5.38 11.56
C LEU A 82 11.09 6.55 10.66
N ARG A 83 12.37 6.96 10.66
CA ARG A 83 12.89 8.05 9.81
C ARG A 83 12.75 7.72 8.34
N GLU A 84 13.15 6.53 7.91
CA GLU A 84 12.95 6.14 6.51
C GLU A 84 11.45 6.07 6.17
N GLY A 85 10.59 5.71 7.13
CA GLY A 85 9.14 5.79 6.98
C GLY A 85 8.60 7.20 6.71
N VAL A 86 9.21 8.24 7.30
CA VAL A 86 8.91 9.65 7.00
C VAL A 86 9.41 10.01 5.60
N GLU A 87 10.67 9.66 5.30
CA GLU A 87 11.31 9.93 4.00
C GLU A 87 10.53 9.36 2.81
N MET A 88 9.83 8.23 2.99
CA MET A 88 9.02 7.60 1.95
C MET A 88 7.92 8.54 1.39
N LEU A 89 7.27 9.33 2.24
CA LEU A 89 6.25 10.30 1.80
C LEU A 89 6.90 11.48 1.07
N ASP A 90 8.00 12.00 1.62
CA ASP A 90 8.70 13.13 1.02
C ASP A 90 9.34 12.76 -0.33
N GLY A 91 9.89 11.56 -0.43
CA GLY A 91 10.41 11.00 -1.68
C GLY A 91 9.32 10.77 -2.72
N LEU A 92 8.10 10.38 -2.30
CA LEU A 92 6.95 10.28 -3.19
C LEU A 92 6.54 11.65 -3.74
N ASP A 93 6.41 12.66 -2.88
CA ASP A 93 6.10 14.04 -3.27
C ASP A 93 7.15 14.58 -4.25
N ALA A 94 8.44 14.42 -3.92
CA ALA A 94 9.55 14.82 -4.78
C ALA A 94 9.56 14.11 -6.14
N LEU A 95 9.24 12.81 -6.18
CA LEU A 95 9.09 12.05 -7.43
C LEU A 95 7.94 12.64 -8.26
N ILE A 96 6.76 12.81 -7.67
CA ILE A 96 5.57 13.32 -8.37
C ILE A 96 5.86 14.69 -9.01
N ARG A 97 6.49 15.61 -8.25
CA ARG A 97 6.88 16.93 -8.76
C ARG A 97 7.91 16.85 -9.88
N ARG A 98 8.98 16.08 -9.67
CA ARG A 98 10.07 15.94 -10.66
C ARG A 98 9.56 15.35 -11.98
N GLU A 99 8.70 14.35 -11.90
CA GLU A 99 8.15 13.65 -13.07
C GLU A 99 6.89 14.29 -13.66
N ARG A 100 6.40 15.38 -13.03
CA ARG A 100 5.18 16.10 -13.41
C ARG A 100 3.99 15.16 -13.56
N ILE A 101 3.76 14.33 -12.55
CA ILE A 101 2.67 13.34 -12.57
C ILE A 101 1.40 13.98 -12.01
N GLU A 102 0.42 14.21 -12.88
CA GLU A 102 -0.89 14.75 -12.52
C GLU A 102 -1.78 13.69 -11.85
N CYS A 103 -1.54 13.45 -10.56
CA CYS A 103 -2.26 12.43 -9.79
C CYS A 103 -3.09 12.95 -8.62
N SER A 104 -3.44 14.23 -8.62
CA SER A 104 -4.19 14.86 -7.53
C SER A 104 -3.52 14.64 -6.16
N PHE A 105 -2.18 14.72 -6.13
CA PHE A 105 -1.42 14.60 -4.87
C PHE A 105 -1.64 15.85 -4.02
N ALA A 106 -2.02 15.66 -2.76
CA ALA A 106 -2.21 16.76 -1.81
C ALA A 106 -1.80 16.34 -0.41
N ARG A 107 -1.00 17.17 0.26
CA ARG A 107 -0.75 17.08 1.72
C ARG A 107 -1.94 17.68 2.48
N CYS A 108 -3.06 16.98 2.43
CA CYS A 108 -4.32 17.40 3.06
C CYS A 108 -4.38 17.11 4.57
N GLY A 109 -3.38 16.42 5.11
CA GLY A 109 -3.35 15.88 6.47
C GLY A 109 -4.28 14.67 6.65
N ARG A 110 -4.13 14.03 7.81
CA ARG A 110 -4.92 12.87 8.24
C ARG A 110 -5.54 13.11 9.60
N PHE A 111 -6.85 12.93 9.71
CA PHE A 111 -7.52 12.80 11.01
C PHE A 111 -7.77 11.32 11.32
N ARG A 112 -7.31 10.86 12.49
CA ARG A 112 -7.59 9.51 12.98
C ARG A 112 -8.45 9.59 14.23
N GLY A 113 -9.69 9.10 14.12
CA GLY A 113 -10.68 9.15 15.19
C GLY A 113 -10.47 8.07 16.26
N ALA A 114 -10.48 8.47 17.52
CA ALA A 114 -10.51 7.58 18.67
C ALA A 114 -11.93 7.00 18.84
N MET A 115 -12.07 5.68 18.76
CA MET A 115 -13.36 4.99 18.91
C MET A 115 -13.74 4.80 20.38
N ARG A 116 -12.80 5.09 21.29
CA ARG A 116 -12.94 4.92 22.74
C ARG A 116 -12.07 5.97 23.45
N PRO A 117 -12.44 6.42 24.67
CA PRO A 117 -11.61 7.34 25.45
C PRO A 117 -10.16 6.83 25.64
N LYS A 118 -10.00 5.54 25.98
CA LYS A 118 -8.66 4.93 26.12
C LYS A 118 -7.83 4.94 24.82
N HIS A 119 -8.47 4.97 23.65
CA HIS A 119 -7.76 5.09 22.39
C HIS A 119 -7.21 6.50 22.20
N TYR A 120 -7.97 7.53 22.59
CA TYR A 120 -7.53 8.92 22.55
C TYR A 120 -6.25 9.13 23.36
N GLU A 121 -6.27 8.67 24.61
CA GLU A 121 -5.10 8.75 25.52
C GLU A 121 -3.88 8.01 24.97
N ARG A 122 -4.09 6.82 24.39
CA ARG A 122 -3.00 6.07 23.77
C ARG A 122 -2.44 6.80 22.55
N MET A 123 -3.30 7.36 21.72
CA MET A 123 -2.89 8.09 20.52
C MET A 123 -2.09 9.35 20.89
N ALA A 124 -2.47 10.07 21.94
CA ALA A 124 -1.69 11.22 22.44
C ALA A 124 -0.24 10.83 22.78
N ARG A 125 -0.06 9.73 23.52
CA ARG A 125 1.28 9.20 23.84
C ARG A 125 2.05 8.74 22.60
N GLU A 126 1.38 8.06 21.67
CA GLU A 126 2.00 7.63 20.40
C GLU A 126 2.47 8.83 19.56
N MET A 127 1.70 9.92 19.53
CA MET A 127 2.04 11.15 18.83
C MET A 127 3.23 11.88 19.49
N GLU A 128 3.29 11.92 20.82
CA GLU A 128 4.43 12.45 21.57
C GLU A 128 5.71 11.65 21.27
N ASP A 129 5.63 10.32 21.28
CA ASP A 129 6.76 9.45 20.95
C ASP A 129 7.25 9.73 19.51
N LEU A 130 6.34 9.80 18.53
CA LEU A 130 6.72 10.09 17.14
C LEU A 130 7.38 11.47 16.97
N ARG A 131 6.87 12.49 17.66
CA ARG A 131 7.49 13.82 17.67
C ARG A 131 8.89 13.76 18.28
N ARG A 132 9.05 13.08 19.42
CA ARG A 132 10.33 12.97 20.13
C ARG A 132 11.39 12.25 19.31
N TYR A 133 11.07 11.09 18.74
CA TYR A 133 12.06 10.22 18.11
C TYR A 133 12.37 10.59 16.66
N VAL A 134 11.38 11.09 15.91
CA VAL A 134 11.52 11.34 14.47
C VAL A 134 10.92 12.65 13.98
N GLY A 135 10.49 13.54 14.87
CA GLY A 135 10.05 14.89 14.51
C GLY A 135 8.72 14.93 13.75
N VAL A 136 7.91 13.88 13.81
CA VAL A 136 6.60 13.87 13.14
C VAL A 136 5.66 14.84 13.84
N GLU A 137 5.25 15.87 13.11
CA GLU A 137 4.28 16.84 13.57
C GLU A 137 2.90 16.20 13.72
N SER A 138 2.25 16.50 14.84
CA SER A 138 0.90 16.04 15.12
C SER A 138 0.21 16.94 16.13
N CYS A 139 -1.12 16.93 16.11
CA CYS A 139 -1.97 17.63 17.05
C CYS A 139 -3.06 16.68 17.56
N MET A 140 -3.42 16.77 18.84
CA MET A 140 -4.59 16.06 19.37
C MET A 140 -5.80 16.98 19.32
N ILE A 141 -6.88 16.50 18.73
CA ILE A 141 -8.15 17.22 18.56
C ILE A 141 -9.15 16.66 19.56
N THR A 142 -9.64 17.51 20.46
CA THR A 142 -10.60 17.08 21.48
C THR A 142 -11.94 16.68 20.86
N ARG A 143 -12.76 15.94 21.62
CA ARG A 143 -14.11 15.56 21.17
C ARG A 143 -15.00 16.78 20.86
N SER A 144 -14.88 17.84 21.66
CA SER A 144 -15.63 19.10 21.46
C SER A 144 -15.22 19.82 20.18
N GLU A 145 -13.97 19.68 19.75
CA GLU A 145 -13.43 20.36 18.58
C GLU A 145 -13.52 19.52 17.29
N GLN A 146 -13.78 18.22 17.39
CA GLN A 146 -13.67 17.29 16.26
C GLN A 146 -14.52 17.66 15.04
N ARG A 147 -15.63 18.40 15.23
CA ARG A 147 -16.49 18.86 14.12
C ARG A 147 -15.81 19.87 13.20
N SER A 148 -14.73 20.52 13.65
CA SER A 148 -13.87 21.36 12.80
C SER A 148 -13.04 20.54 11.79
N GLU A 149 -12.91 19.23 12.01
CA GLU A 149 -12.10 18.30 11.22
C GLU A 149 -12.95 17.26 10.47
N ILE A 150 -14.04 16.80 11.11
CA ILE A 150 -14.97 15.80 10.60
C ILE A 150 -16.39 16.01 11.14
N GLY A 151 -17.40 16.04 10.25
CA GLY A 151 -18.81 16.15 10.62
C GLY A 151 -19.42 14.87 11.19
N SER A 152 -18.75 14.22 12.15
CA SER A 152 -19.23 13.00 12.81
C SER A 152 -19.19 13.13 14.33
N ASN A 153 -20.16 12.52 15.01
CA ASN A 153 -20.20 12.39 16.48
C ASN A 153 -19.65 11.05 16.98
N LEU A 154 -19.22 10.16 16.08
CA LEU A 154 -18.82 8.79 16.39
C LEU A 154 -17.58 8.69 17.30
N PHE A 155 -16.70 9.68 17.22
CA PHE A 155 -15.39 9.63 17.86
C PHE A 155 -15.35 10.34 19.22
N HIS A 156 -14.30 10.02 19.99
CA HIS A 156 -13.94 10.65 21.27
C HIS A 156 -12.74 11.60 21.08
N GLY A 157 -12.75 12.41 20.03
CA GLY A 157 -11.56 13.14 19.57
C GLY A 157 -10.63 12.28 18.71
N GLY A 158 -9.44 12.76 18.39
CA GLY A 158 -8.50 12.05 17.54
C GLY A 158 -7.14 12.73 17.38
N SER A 159 -6.25 12.10 16.63
CA SER A 159 -4.98 12.71 16.24
C SER A 159 -5.08 13.28 14.82
N LEU A 160 -4.45 14.43 14.62
CA LEU A 160 -4.25 15.08 13.33
C LEU A 160 -2.76 15.01 12.97
N LEU A 161 -2.43 14.42 11.83
CA LEU A 161 -1.11 14.49 11.22
C LEU A 161 -1.19 15.42 10.00
N PRO A 162 -0.74 16.69 10.09
CA PRO A 162 -0.99 17.69 9.05
C PRO A 162 -0.22 17.39 7.75
N ASN A 163 0.91 16.69 7.84
CA ASN A 163 1.79 16.43 6.70
C ASN A 163 1.43 15.16 5.91
N ASP A 164 0.47 14.38 6.39
CA ASP A 164 -0.08 13.22 5.67
C ASP A 164 -0.78 13.66 4.38
N ALA A 165 -0.89 12.74 3.43
CA ALA A 165 -1.30 13.07 2.08
C ALA A 165 -2.32 12.10 1.50
N SER A 166 -2.86 12.48 0.35
CA SER A 166 -3.66 11.63 -0.52
C SER A 166 -3.21 11.80 -1.97
N LEU A 167 -3.43 10.78 -2.79
CA LEU A 167 -3.35 10.86 -4.25
C LEU A 167 -4.43 10.00 -4.89
N HIS A 168 -4.66 10.21 -6.19
CA HIS A 168 -5.46 9.32 -7.02
C HIS A 168 -4.57 8.15 -7.50
N PRO A 169 -4.78 6.90 -7.03
CA PRO A 169 -3.87 5.80 -7.33
C PRO A 169 -3.82 5.42 -8.81
N GLY A 170 -4.98 5.44 -9.49
CA GLY A 170 -5.08 5.23 -10.94
C GLY A 170 -4.26 6.24 -11.75
N LYS A 171 -4.47 7.55 -11.53
CA LYS A 171 -3.69 8.61 -12.19
C LYS A 171 -2.20 8.53 -11.85
N TYR A 172 -1.83 8.23 -10.60
CA TYR A 172 -0.42 8.06 -10.22
C TYR A 172 0.24 6.88 -10.95
N HIS A 173 -0.45 5.73 -11.03
CA HIS A 173 0.01 4.59 -11.81
C HIS A 173 0.17 4.95 -13.29
N ALA A 174 -0.84 5.58 -13.89
CA ALA A 174 -0.82 5.95 -15.30
C ALA A 174 0.34 6.90 -15.62
N GLY A 175 0.54 7.96 -14.81
CA GLY A 175 1.65 8.88 -15.01
C GLY A 175 3.02 8.22 -14.81
N LEU A 176 3.18 7.36 -13.82
CA LEU A 176 4.44 6.64 -13.60
C LEU A 176 4.73 5.64 -14.74
N LEU A 177 3.70 4.93 -15.21
CA LEU A 177 3.80 4.03 -16.36
C LEU A 177 4.22 4.78 -17.63
N GLU A 178 3.65 5.96 -17.87
CA GLU A 178 4.02 6.82 -18.99
C GLU A 178 5.51 7.20 -18.94
N ARG A 179 6.02 7.61 -17.76
CA ARG A 179 7.45 7.91 -17.57
C ARG A 179 8.34 6.69 -17.83
N VAL A 180 7.91 5.50 -17.40
CA VAL A 180 8.63 4.23 -17.62
C VAL A 180 8.72 3.91 -19.11
N ILE A 181 7.62 4.05 -19.86
CA ILE A 181 7.60 3.85 -21.31
C ILE A 181 8.50 4.87 -22.02
N GLN A 182 8.42 6.15 -21.62
CA GLN A 182 9.26 7.22 -22.18
C GLN A 182 10.76 7.00 -21.89
N ALA A 183 11.10 6.32 -20.79
CA ALA A 183 12.47 5.91 -20.48
C ALA A 183 12.96 4.70 -21.29
N GLY A 184 12.16 4.18 -22.23
CA GLY A 184 12.53 3.09 -23.14
C GLY A 184 12.29 1.68 -22.59
N VAL A 185 11.53 1.54 -21.50
CA VAL A 185 11.20 0.21 -20.94
C VAL A 185 10.16 -0.49 -21.79
N ALA A 186 10.42 -1.76 -22.13
CA ALA A 186 9.44 -2.63 -22.76
C ALA A 186 8.45 -3.13 -21.71
N VAL A 187 7.21 -2.63 -21.75
CA VAL A 187 6.15 -3.00 -20.81
C VAL A 187 5.14 -3.93 -21.47
N HIS A 188 4.96 -5.12 -20.91
CA HIS A 188 4.04 -6.15 -21.42
C HIS A 188 3.02 -6.55 -20.34
N GLY A 189 1.74 -6.29 -20.61
CA GLY A 189 0.64 -6.87 -19.86
C GLY A 189 0.29 -8.27 -20.37
N ASP A 190 -0.58 -8.97 -19.64
CA ASP A 190 -1.09 -10.31 -20.01
C ASP A 190 0.05 -11.31 -20.31
N ALA A 191 1.17 -11.15 -19.61
CA ALA A 191 2.40 -11.93 -19.73
C ALA A 191 2.74 -12.61 -18.40
N PRO A 192 1.97 -13.63 -17.98
CA PRO A 192 2.23 -14.35 -16.74
C PRO A 192 3.58 -15.08 -16.80
N VAL A 193 4.41 -14.88 -15.77
CA VAL A 193 5.61 -15.69 -15.55
C VAL A 193 5.21 -16.98 -14.83
N HIS A 194 5.53 -18.13 -15.42
CA HIS A 194 5.18 -19.45 -14.89
C HIS A 194 6.28 -20.06 -14.04
N GLY A 195 7.53 -19.63 -14.23
CA GLY A 195 8.67 -20.11 -13.48
C GLY A 195 9.91 -19.27 -13.71
N ILE A 196 10.87 -19.42 -12.81
CA ILE A 196 12.20 -18.82 -12.91
C ILE A 196 13.21 -19.93 -12.60
N THR A 197 14.12 -20.18 -13.53
CA THR A 197 15.27 -21.06 -13.32
C THR A 197 16.52 -20.20 -13.17
N SER A 198 17.27 -20.39 -12.09
CA SER A 198 18.52 -19.65 -11.84
C SER A 198 19.73 -20.56 -12.06
N GLU A 199 20.66 -20.12 -12.90
CA GLU A 199 21.93 -20.81 -13.16
C GLU A 199 23.09 -19.84 -12.97
N ARG A 200 23.88 -20.04 -11.89
CA ARG A 200 25.01 -19.17 -11.51
C ARG A 200 24.62 -17.69 -11.40
N THR A 201 24.84 -16.91 -12.46
CA THR A 201 24.66 -15.45 -12.52
C THR A 201 23.61 -15.03 -13.55
N GLU A 202 22.86 -15.98 -14.12
CA GLU A 202 21.81 -15.72 -15.11
C GLU A 202 20.51 -16.41 -14.69
N HIS A 203 19.39 -15.75 -15.02
CA HIS A 203 18.04 -16.23 -14.75
C HIS A 203 17.29 -16.43 -16.05
N THR A 204 16.57 -17.54 -16.16
CA THR A 204 15.65 -17.82 -17.27
C THR A 204 14.22 -17.75 -16.75
N LEU A 205 13.42 -16.82 -17.29
CA LEU A 205 12.00 -16.71 -17.01
C LEU A 205 11.20 -17.45 -18.07
N HIS A 206 10.21 -18.21 -17.62
CA HIS A 206 9.37 -19.05 -18.47
C HIS A 206 7.99 -18.43 -18.66
N PHE A 207 7.59 -18.27 -19.91
CA PHE A 207 6.29 -17.78 -20.36
C PHE A 207 5.58 -18.85 -21.20
N ASP A 208 4.35 -18.57 -21.64
CA ASP A 208 3.65 -19.43 -22.59
C ASP A 208 4.34 -19.39 -23.97
N GLY A 209 5.05 -20.47 -24.29
CA GLY A 209 5.65 -20.69 -25.61
C GLY A 209 7.02 -20.05 -25.85
N PHE A 210 7.60 -19.33 -24.88
CA PHE A 210 8.95 -18.77 -24.99
C PHE A 210 9.61 -18.51 -23.62
N THR A 211 10.89 -18.16 -23.64
CA THR A 211 11.67 -17.80 -22.47
C THR A 211 12.42 -16.49 -22.66
N ILE A 212 12.77 -15.85 -21.55
CA ILE A 212 13.66 -14.68 -21.53
C ILE A 212 14.79 -14.92 -20.56
N GLN A 213 16.01 -14.70 -21.02
CA GLN A 213 17.21 -14.72 -20.20
C GLN A 213 17.50 -13.32 -19.66
N ALA A 214 17.80 -13.22 -18.38
CA ALA A 214 18.09 -11.95 -17.71
C ALA A 214 19.25 -12.10 -16.73
N ARG A 215 20.12 -11.08 -16.66
CA ARG A 215 21.17 -11.05 -15.63
C ARG A 215 20.56 -10.88 -14.24
N ASP A 216 19.61 -9.96 -14.11
CA ASP A 216 18.91 -9.70 -12.87
C ASP A 216 17.39 -9.85 -13.01
N VAL A 217 16.72 -10.32 -11.95
CA VAL A 217 15.25 -10.41 -11.89
C VAL A 217 14.75 -9.73 -10.64
N LEU A 218 13.71 -8.90 -10.78
CA LEU A 218 13.00 -8.27 -9.67
C LEU A 218 11.57 -8.80 -9.57
N VAL A 219 11.21 -9.39 -8.44
CA VAL A 219 9.83 -9.78 -8.11
C VAL A 219 9.15 -8.68 -7.29
N ALA A 220 8.15 -8.04 -7.91
CA ALA A 220 7.39 -6.90 -7.39
C ALA A 220 5.87 -7.19 -7.32
N THR A 221 5.49 -8.46 -7.17
CA THR A 221 4.10 -8.95 -7.28
C THR A 221 3.26 -8.81 -6.01
N ASN A 222 3.89 -8.53 -4.86
CA ASN A 222 3.23 -8.32 -3.56
C ASN A 222 2.14 -9.37 -3.22
N GLY A 223 0.89 -8.97 -2.94
CA GLY A 223 -0.22 -9.88 -2.62
C GLY A 223 -0.73 -10.74 -3.78
N TYR A 224 -0.19 -10.55 -4.99
CA TYR A 224 -0.55 -11.31 -6.20
C TYR A 224 0.51 -12.37 -6.54
N THR A 225 1.47 -12.59 -5.65
CA THR A 225 2.52 -13.62 -5.79
C THR A 225 1.90 -15.02 -5.82
N LYS A 226 1.96 -15.68 -6.99
CA LYS A 226 1.49 -17.08 -7.18
C LYS A 226 2.59 -17.99 -7.72
N ASN A 227 3.13 -17.68 -8.90
CA ASN A 227 3.95 -18.60 -9.71
C ASN A 227 5.43 -18.21 -9.80
N VAL A 228 5.85 -17.13 -9.14
CA VAL A 228 7.23 -16.60 -9.18
C VAL A 228 8.17 -17.28 -8.16
N GLY A 229 7.90 -18.53 -7.80
CA GLY A 229 8.74 -19.36 -6.93
C GLY A 229 8.20 -19.62 -5.52
N ALA A 230 8.55 -20.80 -4.97
CA ALA A 230 8.09 -21.25 -3.65
C ALA A 230 8.60 -20.38 -2.49
N TYR A 231 9.72 -19.67 -2.68
CA TYR A 231 10.30 -18.77 -1.68
C TYR A 231 9.31 -17.71 -1.21
N PHE A 232 8.64 -17.02 -2.15
CA PHE A 232 7.73 -15.91 -1.83
C PHE A 232 6.37 -16.41 -1.36
N LYS A 233 5.87 -17.50 -1.96
CA LYS A 233 4.55 -18.06 -1.61
C LYS A 233 4.44 -18.39 -0.13
N LYS A 234 5.52 -18.87 0.51
CA LYS A 234 5.54 -19.25 1.94
C LYS A 234 5.71 -18.07 2.91
N ARG A 235 5.86 -16.85 2.40
CA ARG A 235 6.21 -15.64 3.19
C ARG A 235 5.19 -14.51 3.08
N ILE A 236 4.32 -14.57 2.07
CA ILE A 236 3.24 -13.60 1.86
C ILE A 236 1.88 -14.25 2.10
N VAL A 237 1.07 -13.56 2.88
CA VAL A 237 -0.35 -13.85 3.10
C VAL A 237 -1.17 -12.83 2.34
N PRO A 238 -1.90 -13.23 1.27
CA PRO A 238 -2.77 -12.31 0.55
C PRO A 238 -4.04 -12.05 1.38
N ILE A 239 -4.25 -10.80 1.77
CA ILE A 239 -5.47 -10.34 2.45
C ILE A 239 -6.30 -9.52 1.47
N ARG A 240 -7.62 -9.69 1.50
CA ARG A 240 -8.52 -8.91 0.65
C ARG A 240 -8.95 -7.62 1.36
N SER A 241 -8.75 -6.49 0.69
CA SER A 241 -9.31 -5.19 1.09
C SER A 241 -10.35 -4.76 0.07
N ALA A 242 -11.43 -4.15 0.57
CA ALA A 242 -12.58 -3.73 -0.21
C ALA A 242 -12.82 -2.23 -0.03
N GLN A 243 -13.36 -1.61 -1.07
CA GLN A 243 -13.76 -0.22 -1.07
C GLN A 243 -15.13 -0.06 -1.74
N ILE A 244 -15.86 0.96 -1.32
CA ILE A 244 -17.06 1.48 -1.97
C ILE A 244 -16.88 2.97 -2.23
N THR A 245 -17.65 3.50 -3.17
CA THR A 245 -17.79 4.94 -3.35
C THR A 245 -19.25 5.34 -3.47
N THR A 246 -19.60 6.48 -2.92
CA THR A 246 -20.97 7.01 -2.97
C THR A 246 -21.30 7.58 -4.35
N GLU A 247 -22.57 7.85 -4.61
CA GLU A 247 -22.97 8.89 -5.55
C GLU A 247 -22.48 10.27 -5.08
N THR A 248 -22.55 11.27 -5.97
CA THR A 248 -22.17 12.64 -5.62
C THR A 248 -23.09 13.17 -4.53
N ILE A 249 -22.49 13.59 -3.42
CA ILE A 249 -23.17 14.16 -2.25
C ILE A 249 -23.41 15.64 -2.52
N PRO A 250 -24.58 16.21 -2.17
CA PRO A 250 -24.83 17.65 -2.28
C PRO A 250 -23.73 18.47 -1.60
N ALA A 251 -23.21 19.50 -2.27
CA ALA A 251 -22.02 20.23 -1.84
C ALA A 251 -22.11 20.73 -0.40
N GLN A 252 -23.24 21.34 -0.03
CA GLN A 252 -23.46 21.84 1.32
C GLN A 252 -23.38 20.74 2.39
N LEU A 253 -23.94 19.56 2.12
CA LEU A 253 -23.84 18.42 3.04
C LEU A 253 -22.39 17.90 3.07
N PHE A 254 -21.74 17.80 1.91
CA PHE A 254 -20.36 17.33 1.84
C PHE A 254 -19.39 18.25 2.60
N ASP A 255 -19.59 19.56 2.55
CA ASP A 255 -18.86 20.56 3.33
C ASP A 255 -19.03 20.38 4.83
N GLN A 256 -20.24 20.07 5.29
CA GLN A 256 -20.51 19.81 6.70
C GLN A 256 -19.83 18.51 7.17
N LEU A 257 -19.85 17.45 6.34
CA LEU A 257 -19.28 16.16 6.70
C LEU A 257 -17.74 16.16 6.64
N MET A 258 -17.15 16.90 5.69
CA MET A 258 -15.73 16.83 5.33
C MET A 258 -15.09 18.23 5.28
N PRO A 259 -15.15 19.04 6.35
CA PRO A 259 -14.83 20.48 6.33
C PRO A 259 -13.40 20.78 5.88
N ARG A 260 -12.46 19.84 6.11
CA ARG A 260 -11.04 19.99 5.77
C ARG A 260 -10.58 19.09 4.62
N ARG A 261 -11.49 18.31 4.02
CA ARG A 261 -11.22 17.40 2.90
C ARG A 261 -9.98 16.49 3.10
N ARG A 262 -9.77 16.02 4.33
CA ARG A 262 -8.58 15.22 4.69
C ARG A 262 -8.70 13.77 4.23
N VAL A 263 -7.67 12.98 4.53
CA VAL A 263 -7.83 11.54 4.66
C VAL A 263 -8.21 11.19 6.09
N TYR A 264 -9.03 10.15 6.26
CA TYR A 264 -9.60 9.78 7.54
C TYR A 264 -9.44 8.29 7.82
N GLY A 265 -9.42 7.95 9.10
CA GLY A 265 -9.50 6.58 9.58
C GLY A 265 -9.79 6.52 11.07
N ASN A 266 -9.82 5.32 11.64
CA ASN A 266 -10.09 5.15 13.07
C ASN A 266 -9.03 4.33 13.81
N SER A 267 -9.26 4.16 15.11
CA SER A 267 -8.36 3.50 16.07
C SER A 267 -8.65 2.01 16.32
N ASN A 268 -9.65 1.43 15.65
CA ASN A 268 -9.97 0.01 15.78
C ASN A 268 -8.89 -0.89 15.16
N ARG A 269 -8.86 -2.17 15.55
CA ARG A 269 -7.97 -3.17 14.92
C ARG A 269 -8.44 -3.53 13.52
N VAL A 270 -9.75 -3.70 13.36
CA VAL A 270 -10.44 -3.75 12.07
C VAL A 270 -10.87 -2.35 11.71
N PHE A 271 -9.91 -1.55 11.30
CA PHE A 271 -10.15 -0.15 11.00
C PHE A 271 -10.86 0.02 9.64
N PHE A 272 -11.63 1.09 9.54
CA PHE A 272 -12.06 1.66 8.27
C PHE A 272 -11.27 2.94 8.00
N TYR A 273 -11.16 3.28 6.73
CA TYR A 273 -10.48 4.48 6.27
C TYR A 273 -11.29 5.07 5.12
N PHE A 274 -11.27 6.38 4.97
CA PHE A 274 -12.03 7.03 3.90
C PHE A 274 -11.43 8.38 3.55
N ARG A 275 -11.84 8.91 2.40
CA ARG A 275 -11.44 10.23 1.94
C ARG A 275 -12.46 10.77 0.93
N PRO A 276 -12.46 12.07 0.67
CA PRO A 276 -13.06 12.62 -0.53
C PRO A 276 -12.44 12.01 -1.78
N ALA A 277 -13.24 11.79 -2.81
CA ALA A 277 -12.73 11.68 -4.16
C ALA A 277 -12.07 13.02 -4.55
N PRO A 278 -10.96 13.01 -5.33
CA PRO A 278 -10.34 14.26 -5.75
C PRO A 278 -11.28 14.97 -6.71
N ASP A 279 -11.50 16.26 -6.50
CA ASP A 279 -12.31 17.13 -7.36
C ASP A 279 -13.78 16.67 -7.56
N ASP A 280 -14.29 15.82 -6.67
CA ASP A 280 -15.68 15.33 -6.69
C ASP A 280 -16.21 15.17 -5.25
N ASN A 281 -17.48 15.50 -5.03
CA ASN A 281 -18.14 15.35 -3.74
C ASN A 281 -18.60 13.91 -3.49
N ARG A 282 -17.74 12.94 -3.80
CA ARG A 282 -17.95 11.52 -3.49
C ARG A 282 -17.09 11.11 -2.31
N LEU A 283 -17.63 10.21 -1.51
CA LEU A 283 -16.90 9.58 -0.42
C LEU A 283 -16.37 8.23 -0.90
N ILE A 284 -15.04 8.06 -0.87
CA ILE A 284 -14.39 6.76 -1.07
C ILE A 284 -14.14 6.15 0.29
N TRP A 285 -14.73 5.00 0.55
CA TRP A 285 -14.70 4.32 1.84
C TRP A 285 -14.06 2.94 1.71
N GLY A 286 -13.09 2.64 2.55
CA GLY A 286 -12.33 1.41 2.54
C GLY A 286 -12.30 0.70 3.88
N GLY A 287 -12.16 -0.61 3.81
CA GLY A 287 -12.05 -1.48 4.98
C GLY A 287 -11.65 -2.89 4.60
N ARG A 288 -11.78 -3.80 5.57
CA ARG A 288 -11.51 -5.22 5.34
C ARG A 288 -12.68 -5.86 4.58
N ALA A 289 -12.40 -6.71 3.61
CA ALA A 289 -13.46 -7.40 2.87
C ALA A 289 -14.17 -8.43 3.78
N ASN A 290 -15.42 -8.75 3.45
CA ASN A 290 -16.09 -9.88 4.07
C ASN A 290 -15.55 -11.19 3.47
N HIS A 291 -15.00 -12.07 4.32
CA HIS A 291 -14.40 -13.33 3.89
C HIS A 291 -15.43 -14.43 3.59
N PHE A 292 -16.69 -14.24 3.98
CA PHE A 292 -17.73 -15.29 3.95
C PHE A 292 -18.71 -15.18 2.77
N THR A 293 -18.54 -14.18 1.91
CA THR A 293 -19.42 -13.92 0.75
C THR A 293 -18.60 -13.95 -0.54
N GLY A 294 -19.09 -14.63 -1.57
CA GLY A 294 -18.44 -14.69 -2.88
C GLY A 294 -18.18 -13.31 -3.50
N ASP A 295 -17.08 -13.19 -4.25
CA ASP A 295 -16.46 -11.93 -4.70
C ASP A 295 -17.34 -11.02 -5.58
N THR A 296 -18.43 -11.55 -6.14
CA THR A 296 -19.32 -10.85 -7.08
C THR A 296 -20.61 -10.32 -6.45
N ALA A 297 -20.93 -10.70 -5.21
CA ALA A 297 -22.15 -10.27 -4.56
C ALA A 297 -21.95 -8.87 -3.94
N LEU A 298 -22.80 -7.90 -4.29
CA LEU A 298 -22.85 -6.57 -3.63
C LEU A 298 -22.97 -6.70 -2.10
N ALA A 299 -23.58 -7.78 -1.60
CA ALA A 299 -23.66 -8.12 -0.19
C ALA A 299 -22.28 -8.18 0.51
N ALA A 300 -21.20 -8.51 -0.21
CA ALA A 300 -19.83 -8.56 0.30
C ALA A 300 -19.28 -7.19 0.75
N TYR A 301 -19.94 -6.10 0.34
CA TYR A 301 -19.56 -4.72 0.64
C TYR A 301 -20.55 -4.04 1.60
N SER A 302 -21.65 -4.71 1.97
CA SER A 302 -22.73 -4.14 2.79
C SER A 302 -22.27 -3.65 4.18
N HIS A 303 -21.24 -4.26 4.77
CA HIS A 303 -20.67 -3.78 6.02
C HIS A 303 -19.97 -2.43 5.88
N LEU A 304 -19.39 -2.13 4.71
CA LEU A 304 -18.79 -0.82 4.45
C LEU A 304 -19.88 0.27 4.39
N ALA A 305 -21.02 -0.02 3.75
CA ALA A 305 -22.15 0.91 3.74
C ALA A 305 -22.71 1.13 5.16
N ARG A 306 -22.78 0.08 6.00
CA ARG A 306 -23.14 0.23 7.41
C ARG A 306 -22.14 1.08 8.20
N ASP A 307 -20.84 0.94 7.93
CA ASP A 307 -19.81 1.77 8.56
C ASP A 307 -19.94 3.25 8.12
N VAL A 308 -20.27 3.52 6.85
CA VAL A 308 -20.59 4.87 6.35
C VAL A 308 -21.76 5.44 7.15
N LEU A 309 -22.90 4.74 7.23
CA LEU A 309 -24.09 5.24 7.94
C LEU A 309 -23.89 5.39 9.45
N ARG A 310 -23.07 4.54 10.07
CA ARG A 310 -22.70 4.72 11.47
C ARG A 310 -21.86 5.99 11.68
N THR A 311 -21.09 6.39 10.68
CA THR A 311 -20.20 7.56 10.77
C THR A 311 -20.93 8.84 10.40
N PHE A 312 -21.77 8.77 9.37
CA PHE A 312 -22.52 9.86 8.77
C PHE A 312 -23.98 9.41 8.51
N PRO A 313 -24.84 9.40 9.55
CA PRO A 313 -26.25 9.04 9.41
C PRO A 313 -27.01 9.85 8.35
N GLU A 314 -26.55 11.07 8.08
CA GLU A 314 -27.09 12.00 7.08
C GLU A 314 -27.00 11.45 5.64
N LEU A 315 -26.16 10.45 5.39
CA LEU A 315 -25.98 9.82 4.07
C LEU A 315 -26.96 8.67 3.79
N ARG A 316 -28.02 8.47 4.58
CA ARG A 316 -28.98 7.37 4.43
C ARG A 316 -29.63 7.27 3.05
N ASP A 317 -29.81 8.40 2.38
CA ASP A 317 -30.47 8.49 1.07
C ASP A 317 -29.45 8.54 -0.10
N VAL A 318 -28.15 8.54 0.19
CA VAL A 318 -27.07 8.55 -0.81
C VAL A 318 -26.69 7.12 -1.19
N ARG A 319 -26.77 6.78 -2.47
CA ARG A 319 -26.47 5.43 -2.96
C ARG A 319 -24.96 5.17 -3.05
N VAL A 320 -24.60 3.89 -3.07
CA VAL A 320 -23.26 3.43 -3.47
C VAL A 320 -23.25 3.29 -4.99
N SER A 321 -22.29 3.94 -5.66
CA SER A 321 -22.18 3.90 -7.12
C SER A 321 -21.18 2.87 -7.63
N TYR A 322 -20.11 2.59 -6.86
CA TYR A 322 -19.12 1.55 -7.20
C TYR A 322 -18.66 0.79 -5.97
N ALA A 323 -18.27 -0.47 -6.19
CA ALA A 323 -17.62 -1.32 -5.21
C ALA A 323 -16.50 -2.12 -5.88
N TRP A 324 -15.36 -2.24 -5.22
CA TRP A 324 -14.24 -3.02 -5.75
C TRP A 324 -13.36 -3.58 -4.63
N SER A 325 -12.55 -4.60 -4.98
CA SER A 325 -11.58 -5.18 -4.05
C SER A 325 -10.24 -5.46 -4.71
N GLY A 326 -9.21 -5.58 -3.88
CA GLY A 326 -7.87 -5.95 -4.27
C GLY A 326 -7.18 -6.76 -3.17
N LEU A 327 -6.02 -7.33 -3.50
CA LEU A 327 -5.20 -8.10 -2.57
C LEU A 327 -4.04 -7.24 -2.05
N ILE A 328 -3.84 -7.27 -0.74
CA ILE A 328 -2.64 -6.72 -0.08
C ILE A 328 -1.77 -7.89 0.40
N GLY A 329 -0.45 -7.74 0.25
CA GLY A 329 0.51 -8.72 0.77
C GLY A 329 0.85 -8.41 2.22
N TYR A 330 0.53 -9.34 3.12
CA TYR A 330 0.95 -9.32 4.52
C TYR A 330 2.13 -10.26 4.73
N THR A 331 3.06 -9.87 5.58
CA THR A 331 4.13 -10.75 6.07
C THR A 331 3.79 -11.22 7.48
N PHE A 332 4.46 -12.28 7.94
CA PHE A 332 4.21 -12.83 9.27
C PHE A 332 4.75 -11.95 10.40
N ASP A 333 5.79 -11.15 10.14
CA ASP A 333 6.34 -10.17 11.07
C ASP A 333 5.75 -8.77 10.91
N GLU A 334 4.83 -8.61 9.96
CA GLU A 334 4.14 -7.37 9.62
C GLU A 334 5.04 -6.19 9.19
N PHE A 335 6.30 -6.46 8.84
CA PHE A 335 7.21 -5.51 8.19
C PHE A 335 7.19 -5.68 6.66
N PRO A 336 7.34 -4.61 5.88
CA PRO A 336 7.67 -4.74 4.46
C PRO A 336 9.12 -5.21 4.29
N HIS A 337 9.39 -5.97 3.23
CA HIS A 337 10.72 -6.52 2.96
C HIS A 337 11.19 -6.18 1.54
N LEU A 338 12.49 -5.92 1.43
CA LEU A 338 13.23 -5.83 0.18
C LEU A 338 14.57 -6.57 0.33
N GLY A 339 15.03 -7.23 -0.71
CA GLY A 339 16.25 -8.04 -0.61
C GLY A 339 16.53 -8.89 -1.83
N ARG A 340 17.34 -9.94 -1.61
CA ARG A 340 17.75 -10.93 -2.61
C ARG A 340 17.53 -12.33 -2.05
N THR A 341 17.00 -13.25 -2.86
CA THR A 341 16.86 -14.66 -2.49
C THR A 341 18.23 -15.36 -2.52
N PRO A 342 18.38 -16.56 -1.91
CA PRO A 342 19.59 -17.36 -2.06
C PRO A 342 19.94 -17.64 -3.53
N ASP A 343 18.94 -17.82 -4.38
CA ASP A 343 19.09 -18.05 -5.83
C ASP A 343 19.32 -16.76 -6.63
N GLY A 344 19.60 -15.63 -5.98
CA GLY A 344 20.01 -14.39 -6.62
C GLY A 344 18.88 -13.46 -7.09
N ILE A 345 17.61 -13.80 -6.87
CA ILE A 345 16.45 -13.02 -7.35
C ILE A 345 16.17 -11.84 -6.40
N HIS A 346 16.03 -10.63 -6.93
CA HIS A 346 15.68 -9.44 -6.17
C HIS A 346 14.17 -9.39 -5.87
N TYR A 347 13.79 -8.77 -4.75
CA TYR A 347 12.38 -8.60 -4.40
C TYR A 347 12.13 -7.34 -3.57
N ALA A 348 10.90 -6.84 -3.65
CA ALA A 348 10.34 -5.85 -2.74
C ALA A 348 8.81 -6.05 -2.63
N MET A 349 8.32 -6.34 -1.42
CA MET A 349 6.92 -6.74 -1.19
C MET A 349 6.52 -6.70 0.29
N GLY A 350 5.26 -7.07 0.58
CA GLY A 350 4.81 -7.28 1.95
C GLY A 350 4.40 -5.99 2.67
N TYR A 351 3.82 -5.02 1.95
CA TYR A 351 3.56 -3.67 2.48
C TYR A 351 2.50 -3.57 3.59
N CYS A 352 1.89 -4.70 4.00
CA CYS A 352 1.02 -4.82 5.18
C CYS A 352 -0.09 -3.75 5.29
N GLY A 353 -0.64 -3.33 4.15
CA GLY A 353 -1.73 -2.35 4.06
C GLY A 353 -1.29 -0.89 3.90
N THR A 354 0.01 -0.58 3.90
CA THR A 354 0.53 0.79 3.68
C THR A 354 1.44 0.85 2.45
N GLY A 355 0.85 0.63 1.27
CA GLY A 355 1.63 0.42 0.04
C GLY A 355 2.11 1.66 -0.68
N VAL A 356 1.36 2.78 -0.68
CA VAL A 356 1.53 3.84 -1.69
C VAL A 356 2.95 4.42 -1.73
N SER A 357 3.42 5.04 -0.65
CA SER A 357 4.80 5.56 -0.57
C SER A 357 5.85 4.46 -0.47
N ARG A 358 5.58 3.42 0.34
CA ARG A 358 6.53 2.32 0.59
C ARG A 358 6.92 1.56 -0.68
N SER A 359 5.93 1.24 -1.53
CA SER A 359 6.17 0.50 -2.77
C SER A 359 7.01 1.28 -3.76
N THR A 360 6.72 2.57 -3.94
CA THR A 360 7.53 3.48 -4.75
C THR A 360 8.95 3.60 -4.19
N HIS A 361 9.11 3.83 -2.88
CA HIS A 361 10.42 3.97 -2.24
C HIS A 361 11.23 2.68 -2.35
N PHE A 362 10.65 1.52 -2.03
CA PHE A 362 11.34 0.23 -2.10
C PHE A 362 11.68 -0.16 -3.53
N GLY A 363 10.84 0.18 -4.51
CA GLY A 363 11.17 0.04 -5.93
C GLY A 363 12.44 0.82 -6.30
N ARG A 364 12.54 2.09 -5.86
CA ARG A 364 13.76 2.90 -6.05
C ARG A 364 14.96 2.27 -5.34
N LYS A 365 14.82 1.92 -4.06
CA LYS A 365 15.92 1.36 -3.24
C LYS A 365 16.47 0.06 -3.82
N ILE A 366 15.60 -0.87 -4.22
CA ILE A 366 16.05 -2.15 -4.77
C ILE A 366 16.71 -1.97 -6.15
N ALA A 367 16.19 -1.07 -6.99
CA ALA A 367 16.83 -0.73 -8.26
C ALA A 367 18.24 -0.14 -8.08
N LEU A 368 18.40 0.82 -7.17
CA LEU A 368 19.71 1.39 -6.85
C LEU A 368 20.69 0.33 -6.31
N ARG A 369 20.20 -0.61 -5.50
CA ARG A 369 21.00 -1.75 -5.04
C ARG A 369 21.47 -2.63 -6.20
N MET A 370 20.59 -2.92 -7.17
CA MET A 370 20.94 -3.68 -8.38
C MET A 370 21.99 -2.95 -9.24
N LEU A 371 22.08 -1.62 -9.13
CA LEU A 371 23.10 -0.81 -9.78
C LEU A 371 24.40 -0.71 -8.98
N GLY A 372 24.47 -1.27 -7.76
CA GLY A 372 25.62 -1.14 -6.86
C GLY A 372 25.71 0.23 -6.17
N ASP A 373 24.64 1.03 -6.21
CA ASP A 373 24.60 2.36 -5.59
C ASP A 373 24.34 2.26 -4.07
N LYS A 374 25.17 2.96 -3.30
CA LYS A 374 25.07 3.06 -1.83
C LYS A 374 23.75 3.68 -1.36
N GLU A 375 23.07 4.47 -2.19
CA GLU A 375 21.74 5.02 -1.91
C GLU A 375 20.64 3.93 -1.88
N GLY A 376 20.93 2.74 -2.43
CA GLY A 376 20.06 1.56 -2.37
C GLY A 376 20.00 0.88 -1.00
N ARG A 377 20.79 1.34 -0.01
CA ARG A 377 20.69 0.91 1.39
C ARG A 377 19.40 1.41 2.02
N SER A 378 18.77 0.57 2.84
CA SER A 378 17.53 0.84 3.54
C SER A 378 17.65 0.45 5.01
N ALA A 379 16.97 1.18 5.90
CA ALA A 379 16.78 0.77 7.29
C ALA A 379 16.01 -0.56 7.39
N PHE A 380 15.29 -0.99 6.35
CA PHE A 380 14.63 -2.29 6.28
C PHE A 380 15.56 -3.42 5.82
N ASP A 381 16.83 -3.12 5.55
CA ASP A 381 17.83 -4.17 5.34
C ASP A 381 18.06 -4.97 6.62
N GLU A 382 18.54 -6.21 6.43
CA GLU A 382 18.87 -7.17 7.49
C GLU A 382 17.67 -7.64 8.32
N LEU A 383 16.45 -7.23 7.97
CA LEU A 383 15.25 -7.85 8.51
C LEU A 383 15.14 -9.27 7.94
N THR A 384 15.09 -10.26 8.84
CA THR A 384 14.75 -11.63 8.46
C THR A 384 13.37 -11.62 7.83
N PHE A 385 13.22 -12.14 6.61
CA PHE A 385 11.92 -12.31 5.95
C PHE A 385 11.35 -13.71 6.29
N PRO A 386 10.53 -13.83 7.35
CA PRO A 386 10.15 -15.13 7.89
C PRO A 386 9.27 -15.90 6.92
N SER A 387 9.57 -17.20 6.77
CA SER A 387 8.65 -18.18 6.20
C SER A 387 7.90 -18.90 7.29
N HIS A 388 6.64 -19.27 7.02
CA HIS A 388 5.87 -20.09 7.95
C HIS A 388 5.65 -21.49 7.37
N MET A 389 6.04 -22.53 8.12
CA MET A 389 5.86 -23.94 7.72
C MET A 389 4.38 -24.30 7.56
N LEU A 390 3.49 -23.66 8.33
CA LEU A 390 2.02 -23.83 8.25
C LEU A 390 1.34 -22.79 7.34
N HIS A 391 1.99 -22.28 6.28
CA HIS A 391 1.38 -21.31 5.34
C HIS A 391 0.00 -21.76 4.84
N ALA A 392 -0.18 -23.07 4.61
CA ALA A 392 -1.45 -23.66 4.20
C ALA A 392 -2.58 -23.45 5.24
N VAL A 393 -2.24 -23.33 6.54
CA VAL A 393 -3.19 -23.12 7.66
C VAL A 393 -3.38 -21.63 7.98
N ALA A 394 -2.40 -20.78 7.64
CA ALA A 394 -2.49 -19.34 7.88
C ALA A 394 -3.65 -18.69 7.13
N ARG A 395 -3.89 -19.09 5.86
CA ARG A 395 -5.00 -18.55 5.03
C ARG A 395 -6.39 -18.88 5.60
N PRO A 396 -6.73 -20.13 5.97
CA PRO A 396 -8.02 -20.44 6.60
C PRO A 396 -8.16 -19.88 8.02
N ALA A 397 -7.07 -19.51 8.71
CA ALA A 397 -7.15 -18.89 10.04
C ALA A 397 -7.53 -17.39 10.01
N ILE A 398 -7.39 -16.71 8.85
CA ILE A 398 -7.68 -15.27 8.72
C ILE A 398 -9.09 -14.95 9.22
N PRO A 399 -10.18 -15.55 8.72
CA PRO A 399 -11.54 -15.17 9.12
C PRO A 399 -11.78 -15.30 10.63
N ALA A 400 -11.15 -16.28 11.29
CA ALA A 400 -11.27 -16.48 12.73
C ALA A 400 -10.51 -15.40 13.53
N ILE A 401 -9.27 -15.10 13.16
CA ILE A 401 -8.50 -13.98 13.76
C ILE A 401 -9.25 -12.66 13.54
N GLU A 402 -9.82 -12.51 12.35
CA GLU A 402 -10.59 -11.34 11.99
C GLU A 402 -11.86 -11.17 12.82
N ALA A 403 -12.62 -12.25 13.01
CA ALA A 403 -13.80 -12.27 13.86
C ALA A 403 -13.42 -11.96 15.31
N TRP A 404 -12.34 -12.55 15.83
CA TRP A 404 -11.83 -12.26 17.16
C TRP A 404 -11.47 -10.78 17.33
N TYR A 405 -10.78 -10.17 16.35
CA TYR A 405 -10.51 -8.74 16.39
C TYR A 405 -11.78 -7.90 16.32
N ARG A 406 -12.79 -8.26 15.51
CA ARG A 406 -14.08 -7.56 15.49
C ARG A 406 -14.77 -7.65 16.85
N THR A 407 -14.76 -8.82 17.49
CA THR A 407 -15.32 -8.99 18.84
C THR A 407 -14.60 -8.10 19.84
N ARG A 408 -13.28 -8.09 19.86
CA ARG A 408 -12.50 -7.18 20.72
C ARG A 408 -12.77 -5.70 20.44
N ASP A 409 -12.91 -5.33 19.18
CA ASP A 409 -13.24 -3.96 18.78
C ASP A 409 -14.66 -3.55 19.20
N LEU A 410 -15.60 -4.50 19.34
CA LEU A 410 -16.96 -4.27 19.86
C LEU A 410 -16.97 -4.25 21.39
N THR A 411 -16.38 -5.25 22.05
CA THR A 411 -16.45 -5.45 23.50
C THR A 411 -15.44 -4.61 24.29
N GLY A 412 -14.35 -4.19 23.66
CA GLY A 412 -13.31 -3.39 24.29
C GLY A 412 -12.18 -4.16 24.94
N LEU A 413 -12.14 -5.47 24.74
CA LEU A 413 -11.07 -6.37 25.21
C LEU A 413 -9.74 -6.17 24.48
#